data_AF-A0A0A9Y9P4-F1
#
_entry.id   AF-A0A0A9Y9P4-F1
#
_cell.length_a   1.000
_cell.length_b   1.000
_cell.length_c   1.000
_cell.angle_alpha   90.00
_cell.angle_beta   90.00
_cell.angle_gamma   90.00
#
_symmetry.space_group_name_H-M   'P 1'
#
loop_
_entity.id
_entity.type
_entity.pdbx_description
1 polymer ?
#
loop_
_entity_poly.entity_id
_entity_poly.type
_entity_poly.pdbx_seq_one_letter_code
_entity_poly.pdbx_strand_id
1 'polypeptide(L)'
;KGETVQLIKDVKGISNKIGDYQCLLQSIKASSSLTTFADRVTIWENRLNNLDQSIQDVIQVQRKWAYLEPIFGNWNLEGIQFERINKEWSNILMQLSESNFRVAALSRMPNIYNVLQNLLQSLSQCQRALQNFLEGKRLQFPRFYFLNDDDLLEILGQSDKPQVIQSHLKKIFVGIHTVEIENRGGGDFITAVYSAHGVSVDLN
;
A
#
# COMPACT_ATOMS: atom_id res chain seq x y z
N LYS A 1 -7.63 1.25 18.48
CA LYS A 1 -6.33 1.72 19.05
C LYS A 1 -5.40 1.89 17.87
N GLY A 2 -5.09 3.13 17.47
CA GLY A 2 -4.17 3.36 16.36
C GLY A 2 -2.75 3.13 16.82
N GLU A 3 -2.14 2.02 16.42
CA GLU A 3 -0.69 1.85 16.60
C GLU A 3 0.00 2.92 15.74
N THR A 4 0.81 3.77 16.37
CA THR A 4 1.60 4.78 15.69
C THR A 4 2.74 4.10 14.93
N VAL A 5 2.45 3.61 13.73
CA VAL A 5 3.46 2.96 12.88
C VAL A 5 4.39 4.03 12.29
N GLN A 6 5.68 3.91 12.56
CA GLN A 6 6.70 4.80 12.00
C GLN A 6 7.07 4.35 10.59
N LEU A 7 6.79 5.22 9.61
CA LEU A 7 7.06 4.95 8.20
C LEU A 7 8.43 5.49 7.81
N ILE A 8 9.15 4.73 6.99
CA ILE A 8 10.42 5.14 6.41
C ILE A 8 10.14 6.17 5.31
N LYS A 9 10.77 7.35 5.41
CA LYS A 9 10.69 8.44 4.42
C LYS A 9 12.08 8.73 3.86
N ASP A 10 12.13 9.41 2.70
CA ASP A 10 13.35 9.93 2.08
C ASP A 10 14.48 8.92 1.83
N VAL A 11 14.11 7.71 1.39
CA VAL A 11 15.08 6.65 1.06
C VAL A 11 15.94 6.99 -0.16
N LYS A 12 15.49 7.92 -1.01
CA LYS A 12 16.22 8.37 -2.21
C LYS A 12 17.64 8.86 -1.89
N GLY A 13 17.81 9.62 -0.80
CA GLY A 13 19.13 10.10 -0.40
C GLY A 13 20.09 8.98 0.00
N ILE A 14 19.56 7.89 0.55
CA ILE A 14 20.35 6.73 0.94
C ILE A 14 20.69 5.87 -0.29
N SER A 15 19.71 5.60 -1.16
CA SER A 15 19.96 4.85 -2.41
C SER A 15 20.97 5.56 -3.31
N ASN A 16 20.93 6.89 -3.43
CA ASN A 16 21.92 7.64 -4.20
C ASN A 16 23.33 7.45 -3.64
N LYS A 17 23.50 7.56 -2.31
CA LYS A 17 24.81 7.32 -1.67
C LYS A 17 25.32 5.90 -1.88
N ILE A 18 24.44 4.90 -1.86
CA ILE A 18 24.82 3.51 -2.13
C ILE A 18 25.28 3.35 -3.58
N GLY A 19 24.55 3.96 -4.53
CA GLY A 19 24.94 4.02 -5.94
C GLY A 19 26.31 4.66 -6.15
N ASP A 20 26.58 5.79 -5.48
CA ASP A 20 27.89 6.45 -5.55
C ASP A 20 29.02 5.53 -5.05
N TYR A 21 28.80 4.83 -3.93
CA TYR A 21 29.78 3.86 -3.41
C TYR A 21 29.96 2.65 -4.32
N GLN A 22 28.90 2.16 -4.98
CA GLN A 22 29.00 1.09 -5.97
C GLN A 22 29.82 1.54 -7.18
N CYS A 23 29.58 2.74 -7.71
CA CYS A 23 30.38 3.33 -8.81
C CYS A 23 31.86 3.51 -8.42
N LEU A 24 32.12 3.95 -7.18
CA LEU A 24 33.47 4.06 -6.65
C LEU A 24 34.18 2.69 -6.61
N LEU A 25 33.50 1.65 -6.13
CA LEU A 25 34.05 0.29 -6.12
C LEU A 25 34.33 -0.23 -7.53
N GLN A 26 33.45 0.03 -8.51
CA GLN A 26 33.71 -0.35 -9.89
C GLN A 26 34.93 0.38 -10.47
N SER A 27 35.13 1.64 -10.12
CA SER A 27 36.31 2.42 -10.54
C SER A 27 37.61 1.85 -9.94
N ILE A 28 37.57 1.42 -8.67
CA ILE A 28 38.70 0.73 -8.01
C ILE A 28 38.95 -0.64 -8.66
N LYS A 29 37.89 -1.33 -9.10
CA LYS A 29 37.96 -2.62 -9.81
C LYS A 29 38.46 -2.50 -11.26
N ALA A 30 38.47 -1.29 -11.82
CA ALA A 30 39.06 -1.02 -13.13
C ALA A 30 40.54 -0.60 -13.03
N SER A 31 41.03 -0.20 -11.85
CA SER A 31 42.42 0.25 -11.67
C SER A 31 43.38 -0.94 -11.53
N SER A 32 44.61 -0.79 -12.01
CA SER A 32 45.62 -1.86 -12.10
C SER A 32 46.17 -2.35 -10.75
N SER A 33 45.60 -1.92 -9.62
CA SER A 33 46.09 -2.14 -8.25
C SER A 33 45.40 -3.29 -7.49
N LEU A 34 44.54 -4.06 -8.16
CA LEU A 34 43.58 -4.96 -7.51
C LEU A 34 44.16 -6.20 -6.84
N THR A 35 45.35 -6.65 -7.20
CA THR A 35 45.86 -7.96 -6.77
C THR A 35 46.00 -8.07 -5.24
N THR A 36 46.17 -6.97 -4.51
CA THR A 36 46.29 -6.97 -3.05
C THR A 36 44.98 -6.74 -2.29
N PHE A 37 43.92 -6.26 -2.96
CA PHE A 37 42.66 -5.84 -2.32
C PHE A 37 41.39 -6.43 -2.94
N ALA A 38 41.51 -7.28 -3.96
CA ALA A 38 40.39 -7.88 -4.69
C ALA A 38 39.35 -8.53 -3.77
N ASP A 39 39.78 -9.26 -2.74
CA ASP A 39 38.89 -9.89 -1.77
C ASP A 39 38.05 -8.87 -1.00
N ARG A 40 38.66 -7.77 -0.54
CA ARG A 40 37.95 -6.70 0.18
C ARG A 40 36.97 -5.98 -0.72
N VAL A 41 37.35 -5.70 -1.97
CA VAL A 41 36.46 -5.08 -2.97
C VAL A 41 35.25 -5.97 -3.21
N THR A 42 35.44 -7.27 -3.39
CA THR A 42 34.36 -8.24 -3.63
C THR A 42 33.42 -8.35 -2.42
N ILE A 43 33.95 -8.35 -1.20
CA ILE A 43 33.13 -8.35 0.02
C ILE A 43 32.26 -7.09 0.10
N TRP A 44 32.82 -5.91 -0.16
CA TRP A 44 32.07 -4.65 -0.11
C TRP A 44 31.07 -4.52 -1.25
N GLU A 45 31.39 -5.00 -2.45
CA GLU A 45 30.48 -5.06 -3.60
C GLU A 45 29.24 -5.89 -3.24
N ASN A 46 29.43 -7.11 -2.73
CA ASN A 46 28.33 -7.95 -2.30
C ASN A 46 27.51 -7.32 -1.16
N ARG A 47 28.16 -6.67 -0.20
CA ARG A 47 27.46 -5.99 0.91
C ARG A 47 26.61 -4.83 0.43
N LEU A 48 27.12 -3.99 -0.47
CA LEU A 48 26.38 -2.85 -1.01
C LEU A 48 25.22 -3.31 -1.90
N ASN A 49 25.43 -4.33 -2.74
CA ASN A 49 24.37 -4.89 -3.57
C ASN A 49 23.24 -5.49 -2.72
N ASN A 50 23.59 -6.27 -1.69
CA ASN A 50 22.59 -6.83 -0.77
C ASN A 50 21.85 -5.75 0.01
N LEU A 51 22.55 -4.67 0.39
CA LEU A 51 21.96 -3.54 1.08
C LEU A 51 20.97 -2.79 0.19
N ASP A 52 21.36 -2.48 -1.05
CA ASP A 52 20.48 -1.80 -2.01
C ASP A 52 19.22 -2.64 -2.28
N GLN A 53 19.38 -3.94 -2.53
CA GLN A 53 18.24 -4.84 -2.73
C GLN A 53 17.31 -4.87 -1.50
N SER A 54 17.87 -4.98 -0.30
CA SER A 54 17.07 -4.99 0.94
C SER A 54 16.27 -3.69 1.10
N ILE A 55 16.85 -2.55 0.74
CA ILE A 55 16.16 -1.26 0.77
C ILE A 55 15.01 -1.23 -0.23
N GLN A 56 15.25 -1.66 -1.47
CA GLN A 56 14.20 -1.72 -2.49
C GLN A 56 13.04 -2.61 -2.03
N ASP A 57 13.35 -3.77 -1.46
CA ASP A 57 12.36 -4.70 -0.92
C ASP A 57 11.55 -4.07 0.22
N VAL A 58 12.21 -3.40 1.17
CA VAL A 58 11.56 -2.67 2.27
C VAL A 58 10.62 -1.58 1.75
N ILE A 59 11.04 -0.79 0.75
CA ILE A 59 10.17 0.23 0.14
C ILE A 59 8.94 -0.41 -0.50
N GLN A 60 9.12 -1.53 -1.22
CA GLN A 60 8.02 -2.23 -1.88
C GLN A 60 7.04 -2.81 -0.86
N VAL A 61 7.55 -3.43 0.22
CA VAL A 61 6.73 -3.96 1.32
C VAL A 61 5.94 -2.82 1.95
N GLN A 62 6.61 -1.72 2.33
CA GLN A 62 5.96 -0.57 2.97
C GLN A 62 4.85 0.00 2.08
N ARG A 63 5.09 0.16 0.77
CA ARG A 63 4.11 0.71 -0.17
C ARG A 63 2.88 -0.19 -0.28
N LYS A 64 3.07 -1.50 -0.45
CA LYS A 64 1.96 -2.47 -0.55
C LYS A 64 1.20 -2.58 0.76
N TRP A 65 1.91 -2.67 1.88
CA TRP A 65 1.30 -2.75 3.21
C TRP A 65 0.50 -1.49 3.54
N ALA A 66 1.03 -0.28 3.29
CA ALA A 66 0.34 0.97 3.57
C ALA A 66 -0.94 1.17 2.75
N TYR A 67 -1.03 0.55 1.57
CA TYR A 67 -2.27 0.53 0.79
C TYR A 67 -3.29 -0.47 1.35
N LEU A 68 -2.82 -1.68 1.73
CA LEU A 68 -3.69 -2.77 2.16
C LEU A 68 -4.18 -2.64 3.61
N GLU A 69 -3.37 -2.08 4.51
CA GLU A 69 -3.68 -1.94 5.94
C GLU A 69 -5.02 -1.25 6.22
N PRO A 70 -5.33 -0.07 5.66
CA PRO A 70 -6.60 0.59 5.94
C PRO A 70 -7.79 -0.18 5.35
N ILE A 71 -7.58 -0.92 4.26
CA ILE A 71 -8.65 -1.68 3.59
C ILE A 71 -9.03 -2.89 4.43
N PHE A 72 -8.03 -3.70 4.81
CA PHE A 72 -8.26 -4.91 5.60
C PHE A 72 -8.63 -4.58 7.06
N GLY A 73 -8.08 -3.50 7.62
CA GLY A 73 -8.40 -3.02 8.97
C GLY A 73 -9.83 -2.47 9.09
N ASN A 74 -10.32 -1.72 8.10
CA ASN A 74 -11.65 -1.10 8.18
C ASN A 74 -12.79 -2.07 7.85
N TRP A 75 -12.55 -3.04 6.98
CA TRP A 75 -13.63 -3.92 6.49
C TRP A 75 -13.84 -5.17 7.33
N ASN A 76 -13.05 -5.34 8.40
CA ASN A 76 -13.01 -6.59 9.16
C ASN A 76 -12.93 -7.83 8.24
N LEU A 77 -12.28 -7.67 7.09
CA LEU A 77 -11.87 -8.77 6.23
C LEU A 77 -10.70 -9.43 6.97
N GLU A 78 -10.98 -10.06 8.11
CA GLU A 78 -10.00 -10.76 8.94
C GLU A 78 -9.49 -12.00 8.21
N GLY A 79 -8.74 -11.76 7.13
CA GLY A 79 -7.81 -12.74 6.64
C GLY A 79 -6.74 -12.88 7.71
N ILE A 80 -6.75 -13.99 8.44
CA ILE A 80 -5.68 -14.44 9.36
C ILE A 80 -4.28 -14.21 8.75
N GLN A 81 -4.19 -14.26 7.41
CA GLN A 81 -3.00 -13.95 6.64
C GLN A 81 -2.53 -12.50 6.75
N PHE A 82 -3.42 -11.50 6.70
CA PHE A 82 -3.04 -10.08 6.78
C PHE A 82 -2.61 -9.68 8.20
N GLU A 83 -3.24 -10.20 9.24
CA GLU A 83 -2.80 -9.96 10.63
C GLU A 83 -1.39 -10.48 10.87
N ARG A 84 -1.07 -11.66 10.34
CA ARG A 84 0.29 -12.22 10.41
C ARG A 84 1.30 -11.33 9.70
N ILE A 85 0.97 -10.88 8.48
CA ILE A 85 1.80 -9.93 7.72
C ILE A 85 2.00 -8.64 8.53
N ASN A 86 0.93 -8.10 9.10
CA ASN A 86 0.97 -6.87 9.88
C ASN A 86 1.90 -7.02 11.09
N LYS A 87 1.77 -8.10 11.85
CA LYS A 87 2.61 -8.37 13.02
C LYS A 87 4.09 -8.55 12.64
N GLU A 88 4.37 -9.26 11.56
CA GLU A 88 5.73 -9.50 11.08
C GLU A 88 6.37 -8.20 10.56
N TRP A 89 5.62 -7.39 9.82
CA TRP A 89 6.07 -6.09 9.34
C TRP A 89 6.30 -5.08 10.48
N SER A 90 5.38 -4.99 11.44
CA SER A 90 5.52 -4.12 12.61
C SER A 90 6.75 -4.49 13.45
N ASN A 91 7.08 -5.77 13.58
CA ASN A 91 8.32 -6.21 14.25
C ASN A 91 9.58 -5.71 13.52
N ILE A 92 9.60 -5.77 12.19
CA ILE A 92 10.72 -5.24 11.40
C ILE A 92 10.86 -3.72 11.60
N LEU A 93 9.75 -2.98 11.54
CA LEU A 93 9.75 -1.54 11.79
C LEU A 93 10.22 -1.18 13.21
N MET A 94 9.84 -1.98 14.21
CA MET A 94 10.28 -1.79 15.60
C MET A 94 11.80 -2.01 15.73
N GLN A 95 12.36 -3.07 15.14
CA GLN A 95 13.81 -3.29 15.18
C GLN A 95 14.59 -2.20 14.43
N LEU A 96 14.01 -1.64 13.36
CA LEU A 96 14.58 -0.51 12.64
C LEU A 96 14.55 0.78 13.46
N SER A 97 13.46 1.03 14.20
CA SER A 97 13.35 2.21 15.06
C SER A 97 14.34 2.16 16.23
N GLU A 98 14.51 0.99 16.87
CA GLU A 98 15.51 0.75 17.92
C GLU A 98 16.95 1.01 17.43
N SER A 99 17.20 0.78 16.14
CA SER A 99 18.50 0.98 15.51
C SER A 99 18.74 2.40 14.99
N ASN A 100 17.93 3.38 15.39
CA ASN A 100 17.94 4.77 14.87
C ASN A 100 17.81 4.83 13.33
N PHE A 101 16.99 3.97 12.73
CA PHE A 101 16.74 3.91 11.28
C PHE A 101 17.99 3.74 10.43
N ARG A 102 19.05 3.16 11.00
CA ARG A 102 20.27 2.87 10.26
C ARG A 102 20.01 1.74 9.30
N VAL A 103 20.22 1.99 8.01
CA VAL A 103 20.09 1.00 6.95
C VAL A 103 21.03 -0.20 7.15
N ALA A 104 22.17 0.00 7.80
CA ALA A 104 23.07 -1.08 8.22
C ALA A 104 22.44 -2.07 9.23
N ALA A 105 21.35 -1.71 9.90
CA ALA A 105 20.61 -2.61 10.77
C ALA A 105 19.91 -3.72 9.96
N LEU A 106 19.45 -3.43 8.73
CA LEU A 106 18.90 -4.44 7.83
C LEU A 106 19.92 -5.56 7.59
N SER A 107 21.19 -5.21 7.34
CA SER A 107 22.25 -6.20 7.14
C SER A 107 22.59 -7.04 8.38
N ARG A 108 22.16 -6.62 9.57
CA ARG A 108 22.38 -7.36 10.83
C ARG A 108 21.22 -8.31 11.15
N MET A 109 20.06 -8.11 10.53
CA MET A 109 18.90 -8.96 10.73
C MET A 109 19.13 -10.31 10.07
N PRO A 110 19.00 -11.44 10.80
CA PRO A 110 19.19 -12.75 10.23
C PRO A 110 18.09 -13.03 9.21
N ASN A 111 18.49 -13.49 8.02
CA ASN A 111 17.57 -13.94 6.98
C ASN A 111 16.56 -12.87 6.48
N ILE A 112 16.89 -11.59 6.63
CA ILE A 112 15.97 -10.47 6.29
C ILE A 112 15.49 -10.52 4.84
N TYR A 113 16.36 -10.92 3.92
CA TYR A 113 16.00 -11.04 2.50
C TYR A 113 14.83 -12.00 2.30
N ASN A 114 14.93 -13.23 2.84
CA ASN A 114 13.86 -14.21 2.70
C ASN A 114 12.58 -13.76 3.41
N VAL A 115 12.70 -13.09 4.57
CA VAL A 115 11.55 -12.51 5.28
C VAL A 115 10.84 -11.46 4.41
N LEU A 116 11.58 -10.51 3.84
CA LEU A 116 11.02 -9.46 2.98
C LEU A 116 10.39 -10.06 1.71
N GLN A 117 11.03 -11.04 1.07
CA GLN A 117 10.48 -11.72 -0.09
C GLN A 117 9.18 -12.47 0.23
N ASN A 118 9.12 -13.16 1.38
CA ASN A 118 7.90 -13.82 1.85
C ASN A 118 6.77 -12.83 2.14
N LEU A 119 7.10 -11.68 2.74
CA LEU A 119 6.14 -10.59 2.96
C LEU A 119 5.62 -10.03 1.64
N LEU A 120 6.49 -9.76 0.67
CA LEU A 120 6.11 -9.28 -0.67
C LEU A 120 5.18 -10.27 -1.38
N GLN A 121 5.49 -11.56 -1.32
CA GLN A 121 4.67 -12.60 -1.91
C GLN A 121 3.29 -12.66 -1.24
N SER A 122 3.24 -12.63 0.08
CA SER A 122 1.99 -12.69 0.85
C SER A 122 1.13 -11.44 0.62
N LEU A 123 1.73 -10.25 0.63
CA LEU A 123 1.04 -8.99 0.28
C LEU A 123 0.49 -9.04 -1.16
N SER A 124 1.23 -9.63 -2.10
CA SER A 124 0.77 -9.78 -3.48
C SER A 124 -0.34 -10.82 -3.64
N GLN A 125 -0.44 -11.81 -2.74
CA GLN A 125 -1.60 -12.68 -2.66
C GLN A 125 -2.83 -11.94 -2.12
N CYS A 126 -2.68 -11.18 -1.02
CA CYS A 126 -3.76 -10.35 -0.48
C CYS A 126 -4.28 -9.34 -1.52
N GLN A 127 -3.37 -8.68 -2.25
CA GLN A 127 -3.73 -7.74 -3.30
C GLN A 127 -4.53 -8.41 -4.44
N ARG A 128 -4.13 -9.61 -4.87
CA ARG A 128 -4.89 -10.37 -5.88
C ARG A 128 -6.25 -10.80 -5.38
N ALA A 129 -6.35 -11.25 -4.14
CA ALA A 129 -7.62 -11.62 -3.52
C ALA A 129 -8.56 -10.40 -3.47
N LEU A 130 -8.04 -9.23 -3.11
CA LEU A 130 -8.79 -7.97 -3.13
C LEU A 130 -9.28 -7.62 -4.54
N GLN A 131 -8.41 -7.69 -5.55
CA GLN A 131 -8.79 -7.42 -6.94
C GLN A 131 -9.89 -8.37 -7.44
N ASN A 132 -9.79 -9.66 -7.16
CA ASN A 132 -10.80 -10.64 -7.52
C ASN A 132 -12.14 -10.37 -6.82
N PHE A 133 -12.08 -9.94 -5.55
CA PHE A 133 -13.28 -9.54 -4.80
C PHE A 133 -13.95 -8.31 -5.44
N LEU A 134 -13.18 -7.27 -5.75
CA LEU A 134 -13.70 -6.05 -6.41
C LEU A 134 -14.27 -6.36 -7.79
N GLU A 135 -13.61 -7.21 -8.57
CA GLU A 135 -14.10 -7.66 -9.86
C GLU A 135 -15.43 -8.43 -9.74
N GLY A 136 -15.55 -9.30 -8.74
CA GLY A 136 -16.80 -9.98 -8.42
C GLY A 136 -17.94 -8.99 -8.12
N LYS A 137 -17.66 -7.87 -7.43
CA LYS A 137 -18.63 -6.79 -7.20
C LYS A 137 -18.95 -6.02 -8.47
N ARG A 138 -17.98 -5.76 -9.35
CA ARG A 138 -18.20 -5.13 -10.66
C ARG A 138 -19.05 -5.99 -11.58
N LEU A 139 -18.90 -7.31 -11.56
CA LEU A 139 -19.75 -8.23 -12.33
C LEU A 139 -21.20 -8.22 -11.85
N GLN A 140 -21.44 -8.08 -10.54
CA GLN A 140 -22.79 -7.98 -9.98
C GLN A 140 -23.48 -6.65 -10.33
N PHE A 141 -22.70 -5.56 -10.41
CA PHE A 141 -23.21 -4.25 -10.81
C PHE A 141 -22.24 -3.58 -11.80
N PRO A 142 -22.47 -3.74 -13.13
CA PRO A 142 -21.54 -3.26 -14.17
C PRO A 142 -21.24 -1.76 -14.13
N ARG A 143 -22.09 -0.98 -13.48
CA ARG A 143 -21.87 0.44 -13.28
C ARG A 143 -20.66 0.75 -12.38
N PHE A 144 -20.20 -0.20 -11.56
CA PHE A 144 -18.95 -0.06 -10.81
C PHE A 144 -17.68 -0.10 -11.68
N TYR A 145 -17.77 -0.45 -12.97
CA TYR A 145 -16.63 -0.29 -13.89
C TYR A 145 -16.26 1.17 -14.15
N PHE A 146 -17.17 2.12 -13.87
CA PHE A 146 -16.91 3.56 -13.97
C PHE A 146 -16.19 4.14 -12.74
N LEU A 147 -15.96 3.33 -11.71
CA LEU A 147 -15.26 3.72 -10.49
C LEU A 147 -13.85 3.13 -10.46
N ASN A 148 -12.91 3.91 -9.93
CA ASN A 148 -11.60 3.39 -9.56
C ASN A 148 -11.73 2.48 -8.32
N ASP A 149 -10.65 1.76 -7.98
CA ASP A 149 -10.67 0.82 -6.87
C ASP A 149 -10.90 1.52 -5.52
N ASP A 150 -10.32 2.71 -5.31
CA ASP A 150 -10.48 3.49 -4.07
C ASP A 150 -11.93 3.95 -3.85
N ASP A 151 -12.58 4.48 -4.88
CA ASP A 151 -13.99 4.91 -4.85
C ASP A 151 -14.90 3.71 -4.58
N LEU A 152 -14.63 2.58 -5.25
CA LEU A 152 -15.41 1.35 -5.06
C LEU A 152 -15.25 0.81 -3.64
N LEU A 153 -14.04 0.84 -3.10
CA LEU A 153 -13.78 0.45 -1.71
C LEU A 153 -14.44 1.40 -0.70
N GLU A 154 -14.52 2.69 -1.01
CA GLU A 154 -15.19 3.65 -0.14
C GLU A 154 -16.70 3.39 -0.08
N ILE A 155 -17.35 3.14 -1.23
CA ILE A 155 -18.78 2.81 -1.28
C ILE A 155 -19.09 1.52 -0.53
N LEU A 156 -18.28 0.49 -0.73
CA LEU A 156 -18.51 -0.81 -0.12
C LEU A 156 -18.17 -0.82 1.39
N GLY A 157 -17.23 0.01 1.83
CA GLY A 157 -16.84 0.13 3.24
C GLY A 157 -17.68 1.11 4.06
N GLN A 158 -18.33 2.07 3.40
CA GLN A 158 -19.15 3.10 4.04
C GLN A 158 -20.56 3.15 3.43
N SER A 159 -21.13 1.98 3.11
CA SER A 159 -22.48 1.85 2.55
C SER A 159 -23.57 2.43 3.45
N ASP A 160 -23.30 2.55 4.75
CA ASP A 160 -24.26 3.06 5.71
C ASP A 160 -24.25 4.58 5.82
N LYS A 161 -23.32 5.27 5.13
CA LYS A 161 -23.19 6.73 5.14
C LYS A 161 -23.75 7.33 3.85
N PRO A 162 -24.93 7.99 3.90
CA PRO A 162 -25.58 8.49 2.70
C PRO A 162 -24.77 9.56 1.95
N GLN A 163 -24.02 10.37 2.70
CA GLN A 163 -23.14 11.42 2.16
C GLN A 163 -22.04 10.85 1.24
N VAL A 164 -21.50 9.68 1.59
CA VAL A 164 -20.48 8.99 0.78
C VAL A 164 -21.12 8.41 -0.47
N ILE A 165 -22.29 7.78 -0.34
CA ILE A 165 -23.02 7.24 -1.49
C ILE A 165 -23.36 8.37 -2.48
N GLN A 166 -23.81 9.53 -2.01
CA GLN A 166 -24.18 10.65 -2.86
C GLN A 166 -23.01 11.17 -3.72
N SER A 167 -21.81 11.28 -3.16
CA SER A 167 -20.64 11.78 -3.91
C SER A 167 -20.25 10.84 -5.06
N HIS A 168 -20.40 9.53 -4.85
CA HIS A 168 -20.08 8.51 -5.85
C HIS A 168 -21.24 8.22 -6.80
N LEU A 169 -22.50 8.39 -6.40
CA LEU A 169 -23.67 8.23 -7.28
C LEU A 169 -23.58 9.15 -8.50
N LYS A 170 -23.10 10.39 -8.32
CA LYS A 170 -22.85 11.33 -9.43
C LYS A 170 -21.83 10.81 -10.45
N LYS A 171 -20.83 10.03 -10.00
CA LYS A 171 -19.82 9.44 -10.89
C LYS A 171 -20.39 8.27 -11.71
N ILE A 172 -21.32 7.53 -11.12
CA ILE A 172 -21.92 6.33 -11.73
C ILE A 172 -23.12 6.68 -12.62
N PHE A 173 -23.82 7.77 -12.31
CA PHE A 173 -25.04 8.21 -13.00
C PHE A 173 -24.90 9.64 -13.51
N VAL A 174 -24.72 9.77 -14.83
CA VAL A 174 -24.52 11.06 -15.51
C VAL A 174 -25.72 12.01 -15.37
N GLY A 175 -26.93 11.48 -15.13
CA GLY A 175 -28.14 12.26 -14.93
C GLY A 175 -28.40 12.69 -13.48
N ILE A 176 -27.65 12.17 -12.51
CA ILE A 176 -27.84 12.43 -11.09
C ILE A 176 -26.72 13.33 -10.59
N HIS A 177 -27.06 14.53 -10.15
CA HIS A 177 -26.09 15.43 -9.53
C HIS A 177 -26.10 15.32 -8.02
N THR A 178 -27.30 15.32 -7.42
CA THR A 178 -27.52 15.17 -5.99
C THR A 178 -28.81 14.38 -5.75
N VAL A 179 -28.93 13.82 -4.55
CA VAL A 179 -30.13 13.09 -4.12
C VAL A 179 -30.63 13.69 -2.81
N GLU A 180 -31.94 13.72 -2.63
CA GLU A 180 -32.57 14.10 -1.37
C GLU A 180 -32.70 12.87 -0.50
N ILE A 181 -32.28 12.99 0.75
CA ILE A 181 -32.24 11.87 1.69
C ILE A 181 -33.03 12.29 2.93
N GLU A 182 -34.14 11.61 3.17
CA GLU A 182 -35.01 11.85 4.32
C GLU A 182 -34.84 10.73 5.35
N ASN A 183 -34.59 11.11 6.61
CA ASN A 183 -34.49 10.16 7.71
C ASN A 183 -35.88 9.93 8.30
N ARG A 184 -36.48 8.76 8.01
CA ARG A 184 -37.81 8.40 8.52
C ARG A 184 -37.69 7.39 9.66
N GLY A 185 -37.08 7.79 10.79
CA GLY A 185 -37.14 7.09 12.09
C GLY A 185 -36.67 5.63 12.15
N GLY A 186 -36.26 5.04 11.02
CA GLY A 186 -35.84 3.64 10.86
C GLY A 186 -34.94 3.42 9.64
N GLY A 187 -34.47 4.49 9.00
CA GLY A 187 -33.56 4.44 7.85
C GLY A 187 -33.50 5.76 7.08
N ASP A 188 -32.45 5.89 6.28
CA ASP A 188 -32.27 6.97 5.32
C ASP A 188 -32.86 6.54 3.97
N PHE A 189 -33.86 7.28 3.47
CA PHE A 189 -34.54 6.99 2.22
C PHE A 189 -34.28 8.08 1.20
N ILE A 190 -34.01 7.68 -0.05
CA ILE A 190 -33.85 8.62 -1.15
C ILE A 190 -35.25 8.99 -1.67
N THR A 191 -35.66 10.25 -1.50
CA THR A 191 -37.02 10.72 -1.86
C THR A 191 -37.06 11.47 -3.19
N ALA A 192 -35.96 12.12 -3.59
CA ALA A 192 -35.89 12.85 -4.84
C ALA A 192 -34.47 12.84 -5.42
N VAL A 193 -34.38 13.09 -6.72
CA VAL A 193 -33.12 13.17 -7.47
C VAL A 193 -33.06 14.51 -8.17
N TYR A 194 -31.90 15.16 -8.09
CA TYR A 194 -31.65 16.46 -8.71
C TYR A 194 -30.62 16.34 -9.83
N SER A 195 -30.91 16.97 -10.96
CA SER A 195 -29.96 17.15 -12.06
C SER A 195 -29.02 18.33 -11.80
N ALA A 196 -27.94 18.44 -12.59
CA ALA A 196 -27.00 19.55 -12.51
C ALA A 196 -27.61 20.92 -12.85
N HIS A 197 -28.76 20.92 -13.55
CA HIS A 197 -29.51 22.11 -13.94
C HIS A 197 -30.65 22.45 -12.97
N GLY A 198 -30.74 21.77 -11.82
CA GLY A 198 -31.75 22.03 -10.79
C GLY A 198 -33.11 21.39 -11.05
N VAL A 199 -33.27 20.59 -12.12
CA VAL A 199 -34.49 19.79 -12.32
C VAL A 199 -34.55 18.69 -11.26
N SER A 200 -35.63 18.63 -10.50
CA SER A 200 -35.91 17.57 -9.52
C SER A 200 -36.89 16.54 -10.10
N VAL A 201 -36.69 15.29 -9.71
CA VAL A 201 -37.62 14.18 -9.99
C VAL A 201 -37.87 13.47 -8.66
N ASP A 202 -39.12 13.47 -8.23
CA ASP A 202 -39.55 12.75 -7.02
C ASP A 202 -39.58 11.25 -7.31
N LEU A 203 -39.06 10.46 -6.37
CA LEU A 203 -39.09 9.00 -6.42
C LEU A 203 -40.28 8.52 -5.60
N ASN A 204 -41.18 7.77 -6.23
CA ASN A 204 -42.33 7.13 -5.59
C ASN A 204 -41.94 5.94 -4.72
#